data_AF-B0FUW0-F1
#
_entry.id   AF-B0FUW0-F1
#
_cell.length_a   1.000
_cell.length_b   1.000
_cell.length_c   1.000
_cell.angle_alpha   90.00
_cell.angle_beta   90.00
_cell.angle_gamma   90.00
#
_symmetry.space_group_name_H-M   'P 1'
#
loop_
_entity.id
_entity.type
_entity.pdbx_description
1 polymer ?
#
loop_
_entity_poly.entity_id
_entity_poly.type
_entity_poly.pdbx_seq_one_letter_code
_entity_poly.pdbx_strand_id
1 'polypeptide(L)' 'GQIGYALVPMIARGIMLGADQPVILHMLDIPPAAEALNGVKMELIDAAFPLLKGVVATTDAVEGCTGVNVAVMVGGFP' A
#
# COMPACT_ATOMS: atom_id res chain seq x y z
N GLY A 1 -4.06 -2.33 -8.88
CA GLY A 1 -3.66 -3.16 -10.06
C GLY A 1 -2.64 -4.26 -9.73
N GLN A 2 -2.31 -5.15 -10.68
CA GLN A 2 -1.50 -6.37 -10.43
C GLN A 2 -0.08 -6.10 -9.91
N ILE A 3 0.62 -5.09 -10.45
CA ILE A 3 1.97 -4.74 -9.96
C ILE A 3 1.91 -4.25 -8.51
N GLY A 4 0.93 -3.39 -8.18
CA GLY A 4 0.70 -2.93 -6.82
C GLY A 4 0.42 -4.08 -5.85
N TYR A 5 -0.41 -5.04 -6.27
CA TYR A 5 -0.75 -6.22 -5.48
C TYR A 5 0.48 -7.08 -5.14
N ALA A 6 1.40 -7.27 -6.09
CA ALA A 6 2.65 -7.99 -5.85
C ALA A 6 3.66 -7.19 -5.01
N LEU A 7 3.66 -5.86 -5.14
CA LEU A 7 4.62 -4.96 -4.51
C LEU A 7 4.38 -4.78 -3.01
N VAL A 8 3.12 -4.56 -2.59
CA VAL A 8 2.80 -4.17 -1.21
C VAL A 8 3.27 -5.18 -0.15
N PRO A 9 3.19 -6.51 -0.34
CA PRO A 9 3.70 -7.46 0.64
C PRO A 9 5.22 -7.46 0.72
N MET A 10 5.92 -7.18 -0.39
CA MET A 10 7.39 -7.07 -0.39
C MET A 10 7.86 -5.88 0.44
N ILE A 11 7.16 -4.75 0.35
CA ILE A 11 7.44 -3.57 1.17
C ILE A 11 7.11 -3.87 2.64
N ALA A 12 5.95 -4.45 2.94
CA ALA A 12 5.54 -4.81 4.30
C ALA A 12 6.52 -5.80 4.98
N ARG A 13 7.22 -6.63 4.21
CA ARG A 13 8.28 -7.54 4.68
C ARG A 13 9.64 -6.88 4.91
N GLY A 14 9.80 -5.60 4.56
CA GLY A 14 11.07 -4.87 4.71
C GLY A 14 12.05 -5.07 3.55
N ILE A 15 11.65 -5.68 2.42
CA ILE A 15 12.57 -5.91 1.28
C ILE A 15 13.03 -4.58 0.66
N MET A 16 12.16 -3.57 0.65
CA MET A 16 12.45 -2.27 0.04
C MET A 16 13.30 -1.35 0.93
N LEU A 17 13.04 -1.33 2.24
CA LEU A 17 13.59 -0.33 3.16
C LEU A 17 14.47 -0.92 4.27
N GLY A 18 14.61 -2.25 4.35
CA GLY A 18 15.39 -2.95 5.36
C GLY A 18 14.52 -3.69 6.38
N ALA A 19 15.14 -4.67 7.05
CA ALA A 19 14.47 -5.58 7.99
C ALA A 19 14.08 -4.94 9.34
N ASP A 20 14.58 -3.72 9.62
CA ASP A 20 14.36 -3.02 10.88
C ASP A 20 13.58 -1.71 10.71
N GLN A 21 13.03 -1.44 9.52
CA GLN A 21 12.32 -0.20 9.22
C GLN A 21 10.80 -0.43 9.22
N PRO A 22 10.06 0.03 10.25
CA PRO A 22 8.61 -0.01 10.23
C PRO A 22 8.04 0.92 9.14
N VAL A 23 6.90 0.52 8.58
CA VAL A 23 6.22 1.24 7.49
C VAL A 23 4.73 1.38 7.74
N ILE A 24 4.15 2.46 7.22
CA ILE A 24 2.71 2.62 7.03
C ILE A 24 2.48 2.63 5.52
N LEU A 25 1.65 1.72 5.03
CA LEU A 25 1.35 1.64 3.60
C LEU A 25 0.15 2.49 3.25
N HIS A 26 0.36 3.49 2.40
CA HIS A 26 -0.70 4.26 1.77
C HIS A 26 -0.94 3.69 0.37
N MET A 27 -2.12 3.14 0.14
CA MET A 27 -2.57 2.60 -1.14
C MET A 27 -3.65 3.51 -1.69
N LEU A 28 -3.43 3.98 -2.92
CA LEU A 28 -4.33 4.87 -3.64
C LEU A 28 -4.72 4.21 -4.96
N ASP A 29 -6.01 4.12 -5.24
CA ASP A 29 -6.54 3.69 -6.54
C ASP A 29 -7.80 4.51 -6.88
N ILE A 30 -8.32 4.35 -8.09
CA ILE A 30 -9.51 5.08 -8.54
C ILE A 30 -10.80 4.53 -7.87
N PRO A 31 -11.89 5.33 -7.77
CA PRO A 31 -13.13 4.89 -7.13
C PRO A 31 -13.69 3.52 -7.58
N PRO A 32 -13.63 3.14 -8.87
CA PRO A 32 -14.06 1.80 -9.30
C PRO A 32 -13.27 0.63 -8.71
N ALA A 33 -12.05 0.87 -8.23
CA ALA A 33 -11.18 -0.14 -7.63
C ALA A 33 -11.23 -0.17 -6.10
N ALA A 34 -12.09 0.64 -5.46
CA ALA A 34 -12.14 0.80 -4.01
C ALA A 34 -12.38 -0.52 -3.25
N GLU A 35 -13.28 -1.38 -3.76
CA GLU A 35 -13.57 -2.67 -3.14
C GLU A 35 -12.34 -3.60 -3.20
N ALA A 36 -11.70 -3.69 -4.37
CA ALA A 36 -10.48 -4.47 -4.54
C ALA A 36 -9.35 -3.94 -3.62
N LEU A 37 -9.18 -2.62 -3.55
CA LEU A 37 -8.19 -1.98 -2.68
C LEU A 37 -8.41 -2.30 -1.20
N ASN A 38 -9.67 -2.32 -0.76
CA ASN A 38 -10.03 -2.75 0.59
C ASN A 38 -9.75 -4.24 0.83
N GLY A 39 -9.97 -5.10 -0.16
CA GLY A 39 -9.57 -6.51 -0.10
C GLY A 39 -8.07 -6.68 0.16
N VAL A 40 -7.23 -5.93 -0.57
CA VAL A 40 -5.77 -5.94 -0.36
C VAL A 40 -5.41 -5.47 1.05
N LYS A 41 -6.10 -4.44 1.56
CA LYS A 41 -5.90 -3.98 2.95
C LYS A 41 -6.20 -5.09 3.96
N MET A 42 -7.28 -5.85 3.78
CA MET A 42 -7.64 -6.96 4.67
C MET A 42 -6.55 -8.04 4.64
N GLU A 43 -6.10 -8.45 3.45
CA GLU A 43 -5.03 -9.44 3.29
C GLU A 43 -3.72 -9.01 3.97
N LEU A 44 -3.36 -7.73 3.87
CA LEU A 44 -2.15 -7.18 4.52
C LEU A 44 -2.25 -7.19 6.05
N ILE A 45 -3.43 -6.92 6.60
CA ILE A 45 -3.68 -6.98 8.05
C ILE A 45 -3.60 -8.42 8.53
N ASP A 46 -4.25 -9.36 7.83
CA ASP A 46 -4.27 -10.79 8.16
C ASP A 46 -2.89 -11.44 8.06
N ALA A 47 -2.05 -10.96 7.14
CA ALA A 47 -0.66 -11.42 7.00
C ALA A 47 0.23 -11.05 8.21
N ALA A 48 -0.23 -10.14 9.10
CA ALA A 48 0.40 -9.81 10.37
C ALA A 48 1.91 -9.48 10.27
N PHE A 49 2.32 -8.76 9.23
CA PHE A 49 3.73 -8.40 9.03
C PHE A 49 4.26 -7.54 10.20
N PRO A 50 5.37 -7.92 10.86
CA PRO A 50 5.86 -7.20 12.04
C PRO A 50 6.22 -5.73 11.77
N LEU A 51 6.68 -5.41 10.55
CA LEU A 51 7.07 -4.06 10.14
C LEU A 51 5.89 -3.21 9.66
N LEU A 52 4.75 -3.81 9.34
CA LEU A 52 3.58 -3.08 8.86
C LEU A 52 2.79 -2.52 10.05
N LYS A 53 2.91 -1.21 10.28
CA LYS A 53 2.29 -0.53 11.44
C LYS A 53 0.94 0.09 11.13
N GLY A 54 0.60 0.21 9.86
CA GLY A 54 -0.70 0.72 9.43
C GLY A 54 -0.91 0.58 7.93
N VAL A 55 -2.18 0.60 7.53
CA VAL A 55 -2.59 0.57 6.13
C VAL A 55 -3.69 1.60 5.91
N VAL A 56 -3.43 2.55 5.02
CA VAL A 56 -4.39 3.50 4.47
C VAL A 56 -4.76 3.01 3.08
N ALA A 57 -6.05 2.79 2.83
CA ALA A 57 -6.58 2.42 1.53
C ALA A 57 -7.63 3.46 1.17
N THR A 58 -7.36 4.27 0.16
CA THR A 58 -8.20 5.43 -0.18
C THR A 58 -8.31 5.64 -1.67
N THR A 59 -9.30 6.44 -2.05
CA THR A 59 -9.49 6.94 -3.42
C THR A 59 -9.27 8.45 -3.51
N ASP A 60 -9.01 9.10 -2.36
CA ASP A 60 -8.62 10.51 -2.28
C ASP A 60 -7.09 10.63 -2.35
N ALA A 61 -6.60 11.30 -3.40
CA ALA A 61 -5.19 11.53 -3.59
C ALA A 61 -4.56 12.40 -2.49
N VAL A 62 -5.33 13.32 -1.89
CA VAL A 62 -4.82 14.18 -0.81
C VAL A 62 -4.54 13.34 0.43
N GLU A 63 -5.49 12.50 0.84
CA GLU A 63 -5.29 11.55 1.93
C GLU A 63 -4.15 10.57 1.62
N GLY A 64 -4.14 10.01 0.40
CA GLY A 64 -3.14 9.03 -0.03
C GLY A 64 -1.72 9.57 -0.02
N CYS A 65 -1.52 10.87 -0.29
CA CYS A 65 -0.20 11.48 -0.39
C CYS A 65 0.22 12.27 0.87
N THR A 66 -0.69 12.51 1.82
CA THR A 66 -0.37 13.31 3.01
C THR A 66 0.63 12.59 3.92
N GLY A 67 1.76 13.23 4.19
CA GLY A 67 2.79 12.71 5.09
C GLY A 67 3.63 11.55 4.54
N VAL A 68 3.51 11.24 3.24
CA VAL A 68 4.25 10.15 2.60
C VAL A 68 5.73 10.52 2.42
N ASN A 69 6.63 9.64 2.85
CA ASN A 69 8.08 9.81 2.68
C ASN A 69 8.58 9.31 1.31
N VAL A 70 7.95 8.26 0.77
CA VAL A 70 8.31 7.63 -0.50
C VAL A 70 7.03 7.28 -1.27
N ALA A 71 6.94 7.71 -2.53
CA ALA A 71 5.82 7.40 -3.41
C ALA A 71 6.28 6.51 -4.59
N VAL A 72 5.58 5.40 -4.82
CA VAL A 72 5.81 4.51 -5.97
C VAL A 72 4.61 4.61 -6.91
N MET A 73 4.79 5.29 -8.05
CA MET A 73 3.71 5.56 -9.00
C MET A 73 3.65 4.46 -10.06
N VAL A 74 2.82 3.44 -9.79
CA VAL A 74 2.65 2.26 -10.66
C VAL A 74 1.36 2.28 -11.50
N GLY A 75 0.43 3.18 -11.17
CA GLY A 75 -0.82 3.35 -11.91
C GLY A 75 -0.62 4.17 -13.17
N GLY A 76 -1.16 3.69 -14.29
CA GLY A 76 -1.20 4.39 -15.56
C GLY A 76 -2.20 3.71 -16.49
N PHE A 77 -2.88 4.51 -17.31
CA PHE A 77 -3.71 4.04 -18.42
C PHE A 77 -3.01 4.48 -19.71
N PRO A 78 -2.82 3.59 -20.70
CA PRO A 78 -2.21 3.94 -21.97
C PRO A 78 -3.06 4.92 -22.79
#